data_AF-A0A5C6C4P2-F1
#
_entry.id   AF-A0A5C6C4P2-F1
#
_cell.length_a   1.000
_cell.length_b   1.000
_cell.length_c   1.000
_cell.angle_alpha   90.00
_cell.angle_beta   90.00
_cell.angle_gamma   90.00
#
_symmetry.space_group_name_H-M   'P 1'
#
loop_
_entity.id
_entity.type
_entity.pdbx_description
1 polymer ?
#
loop_
_entity_poly.entity_id
_entity_poly.type
_entity_poly.pdbx_seq_one_letter_code
_entity_poly.pdbx_strand_id
1 'polypeptide(L)'
;MKRIYFATVVFPTLIWFTTAPVPALSQTVQLPAIRQFWYSGGVAVPDRGSADLGGNRSSAITSSSRGVPGLGRLPGGTYRSAQSSSGGVSVHTTIIDLDEMDRQILGYDPHEARRARQRGTTVITAESEIAEAKSLVRNARRAIREGNRSLANDTYALAIEKLGRHEEAAELLAYARAEHARVCEEVSAAQERPRIIASASVTRANPRRANPSVDNVARQLRPPELDAAQSSRRAPFSRDHVLRVEP
;
A
#
# COMPACT_ATOMS: atom_id res chain seq x y z
N MET A 1 10.01 105.70 19.72
CA MET A 1 11.28 105.03 19.35
C MET A 1 11.77 104.20 20.54
N LYS A 2 11.54 102.88 20.54
CA LYS A 2 12.14 101.95 21.53
C LYS A 2 12.49 100.62 20.85
N ARG A 3 13.67 100.13 21.22
CA ARG A 3 14.50 99.14 20.54
C ARG A 3 14.02 97.71 20.78
N ILE A 4 14.21 96.89 19.75
CA ILE A 4 14.13 95.43 19.74
C ILE A 4 15.31 94.86 20.52
N TYR A 5 15.07 93.86 21.38
CA TYR A 5 16.08 92.87 21.77
C TYR A 5 15.47 91.47 21.76
N PHE A 6 16.07 90.61 20.93
CA PHE A 6 15.93 89.17 20.88
C PHE A 6 16.36 88.55 22.21
N ALA A 7 15.58 87.64 22.77
CA ALA A 7 16.01 86.76 23.86
C ALA A 7 15.45 85.35 23.65
N THR A 8 16.32 84.52 23.08
CA THR A 8 16.60 83.14 23.48
C THR A 8 15.45 82.12 23.49
N VAL A 9 15.46 81.34 22.41
CA VAL A 9 14.88 80.00 22.23
C VAL A 9 15.24 79.08 23.39
N VAL A 10 14.23 78.49 24.03
CA VAL A 10 14.36 77.25 24.80
C VAL A 10 13.36 76.24 24.25
N PHE A 11 13.89 75.31 23.48
CA PHE A 11 13.23 74.09 23.01
C PHE A 11 12.77 73.26 24.21
N PRO A 12 11.47 72.90 24.37
CA PRO A 12 11.13 71.75 25.16
C PRO A 12 11.49 70.51 24.36
N THR A 13 12.49 69.78 24.88
CA THR A 13 12.92 68.47 24.43
C THR A 13 11.75 67.50 24.39
N LEU A 14 11.41 67.16 23.16
CA LEU A 14 10.50 66.15 22.69
C LEU A 14 10.93 64.77 23.25
N ILE A 15 10.39 64.37 24.41
CA ILE A 15 10.48 62.99 24.89
C ILE A 15 9.51 62.18 24.02
N TRP A 16 10.01 61.70 22.87
CA TRP A 16 9.38 60.57 22.19
C TRP A 16 9.52 59.38 23.13
N PHE A 17 8.42 59.05 23.80
CA PHE A 17 8.25 57.75 24.42
C PHE A 17 8.32 56.72 23.27
N THR A 18 9.50 56.15 23.07
CA THR A 18 9.73 55.02 22.18
C THR A 18 9.10 53.78 22.82
N THR A 19 7.77 53.73 22.83
CA THR A 19 7.05 52.47 23.01
C THR A 19 7.40 51.61 21.81
N ALA A 20 8.42 50.76 21.97
CA ALA A 20 8.67 49.68 21.04
C ALA A 20 7.36 48.87 20.93
N PRO A 21 6.80 48.65 19.73
CA PRO A 21 5.69 47.73 19.59
C PRO A 21 6.21 46.36 19.99
N VAL A 22 5.76 45.86 21.15
CA VAL A 22 6.00 44.47 21.53
C VAL A 22 5.37 43.64 20.42
N PRO A 23 6.13 42.82 19.67
CA PRO A 23 5.55 41.98 18.66
C PRO A 23 4.61 41.02 19.39
N ALA A 24 3.30 41.19 19.19
CA ALA A 24 2.34 40.20 19.63
C ALA A 24 2.73 38.88 18.96
N LEU A 25 3.24 37.94 19.75
CA LEU A 25 3.57 36.61 19.28
C LEU A 25 2.25 35.91 18.97
N SER A 26 1.81 36.07 17.72
CA SER A 26 0.64 35.37 17.18
C SER A 26 0.94 33.88 17.20
N GLN A 27 0.49 33.19 18.24
CA GLN A 27 0.58 31.75 18.34
C GLN A 27 -0.37 31.13 17.30
N THR A 28 0.19 30.73 16.15
CA THR A 28 -0.58 30.00 15.14
C THR A 28 -0.66 28.55 15.56
N VAL A 29 -1.78 28.18 16.19
CA VAL A 29 -2.11 26.78 16.43
C VAL A 29 -2.48 26.18 15.08
N GLN A 30 -1.54 25.50 14.44
CA GLN A 30 -1.82 24.76 13.22
C GLN A 30 -2.59 23.50 13.59
N LEU A 31 -3.92 23.56 13.43
CA LEU A 31 -4.76 22.37 13.52
C LEU A 31 -4.70 21.62 12.18
N PRO A 32 -4.57 20.27 12.19
CA PRO A 32 -4.73 19.48 10.98
C PRO A 32 -6.16 19.64 10.46
N ALA A 33 -6.31 20.37 9.35
CA ALA A 33 -7.61 20.49 8.68
C ALA A 33 -7.80 19.29 7.74
N ILE A 34 -8.23 18.15 8.29
CA ILE A 34 -8.53 16.96 7.49
C ILE A 34 -9.94 17.12 6.90
N ARG A 35 -10.04 17.15 5.56
CA ARG A 35 -11.32 17.16 4.84
C ARG A 35 -11.54 15.77 4.26
N GLN A 36 -12.52 15.04 4.79
CA GLN A 36 -12.88 13.71 4.32
C GLN A 36 -14.27 13.76 3.68
N PHE A 37 -14.41 13.11 2.53
CA PHE A 37 -15.69 12.87 1.90
C PHE A 37 -15.89 11.35 1.84
N TRP A 38 -17.06 10.90 2.31
CA TRP A 38 -17.42 9.49 2.35
C TRP A 38 -18.67 9.28 1.51
N TYR A 39 -18.64 8.26 0.66
CA TYR A 39 -19.79 7.81 -0.11
C TYR A 39 -20.05 6.34 0.23
N SER A 40 -21.31 6.01 0.56
CA SER A 40 -21.76 4.65 0.81
C SER A 40 -23.06 4.42 0.05
N GLY A 41 -23.04 3.48 -0.89
CA GLY A 41 -24.16 3.22 -1.79
C GLY A 41 -23.77 2.23 -2.88
N GLY A 42 -24.75 1.83 -3.67
CA GLY A 42 -24.55 1.02 -4.87
C GLY A 42 -24.83 1.85 -6.12
N VAL A 43 -24.01 1.65 -7.17
CA VAL A 43 -24.24 2.23 -8.49
C VAL A 43 -24.14 1.13 -9.53
N ALA A 44 -25.11 1.10 -10.45
CA ALA A 44 -25.06 0.22 -11.61
C ALA A 44 -24.13 0.85 -12.65
N VAL A 45 -23.00 0.19 -12.92
CA VAL A 45 -22.02 0.61 -13.91
C VAL A 45 -22.05 -0.40 -15.06
N PRO A 46 -22.12 0.04 -16.33
CA PRO A 46 -22.04 -0.88 -17.46
C PRO A 46 -20.67 -1.53 -17.54
N ASP A 47 -20.58 -2.71 -18.17
CA ASP A 47 -19.30 -3.36 -18.42
C ASP A 47 -18.42 -2.47 -19.31
N ARG A 48 -17.16 -2.29 -18.91
CA ARG A 48 -16.19 -1.32 -19.46
C ARG A 48 -16.65 0.14 -19.35
N GLY A 49 -17.66 0.39 -18.55
CA GLY A 49 -18.22 1.70 -18.30
C GLY A 49 -17.53 2.45 -17.17
N SER A 50 -17.94 3.71 -17.05
CA SER A 50 -17.64 4.54 -15.89
C SER A 50 -18.93 5.15 -15.35
N ALA A 51 -18.97 5.36 -14.04
CA ALA A 51 -20.01 6.13 -13.38
C ALA A 51 -19.39 7.19 -12.48
N ASP A 52 -19.91 8.41 -12.57
CA ASP A 52 -19.56 9.49 -11.66
C ASP A 52 -20.41 9.35 -10.38
N LEU A 53 -19.75 9.13 -9.24
CA LEU A 53 -20.40 9.02 -7.93
C LEU A 53 -20.66 10.39 -7.29
N GLY A 54 -20.21 11.46 -7.95
CA GLY A 54 -20.36 12.83 -7.49
C GLY A 54 -19.11 13.36 -6.80
N GLY A 55 -19.23 14.57 -6.25
CA GLY A 55 -18.10 15.29 -5.69
C GLY A 55 -18.48 16.49 -4.84
N ASN A 56 -17.50 17.02 -4.12
CA ASN A 56 -17.64 18.23 -3.32
C ASN A 56 -16.88 19.39 -3.97
N ARG A 57 -17.52 20.55 -4.06
CA ARG A 57 -16.94 21.80 -4.58
C ARG A 57 -17.09 22.87 -3.51
N SER A 58 -15.98 23.48 -3.09
CA SER A 58 -16.01 24.58 -2.12
C SER A 58 -15.34 25.81 -2.71
N SER A 59 -15.93 26.98 -2.49
CA SER A 59 -15.37 28.28 -2.89
C SER A 59 -15.41 29.23 -1.70
N ALA A 60 -14.29 29.82 -1.36
CA ALA A 60 -14.17 30.83 -0.31
C ALA A 60 -13.68 32.14 -0.93
N ILE A 61 -14.40 33.23 -0.66
CA ILE A 61 -14.00 34.58 -1.06
C ILE A 61 -13.76 35.38 0.23
N THR A 62 -12.53 35.83 0.43
CA THR A 62 -12.13 36.61 1.59
C THR A 62 -11.74 38.00 1.14
N SER A 63 -12.34 39.02 1.76
CA SER A 63 -11.91 40.41 1.56
C SER A 63 -11.45 41.01 2.88
N SER A 64 -10.21 41.46 2.94
CA SER A 64 -9.70 42.27 4.05
C SER A 64 -9.46 43.69 3.57
N SER A 65 -9.91 44.69 4.33
CA SER A 65 -9.61 46.09 4.06
C SER A 65 -8.91 46.68 5.26
N ARG A 66 -7.71 47.23 5.05
CA ARG A 66 -7.03 48.06 6.05
C ARG A 66 -7.34 49.52 5.73
N GLY A 67 -7.90 50.24 6.71
CA GLY A 67 -8.21 51.66 6.61
C GLY A 67 -7.84 52.36 7.91
N VAL A 68 -7.75 53.68 7.86
CA VAL A 68 -7.54 54.52 9.05
C VAL A 68 -8.90 54.71 9.73
N PRO A 69 -9.06 54.40 11.02
CA PRO A 69 -10.33 54.60 11.72
C PRO A 69 -10.83 56.05 11.53
N GLY A 70 -12.06 56.21 11.05
CA GLY A 70 -12.68 57.52 10.82
C GLY A 70 -12.38 58.19 9.46
N LEU A 71 -11.47 57.66 8.63
CA LEU A 71 -11.08 58.27 7.34
C LEU A 71 -11.55 57.50 6.09
N GLY A 72 -12.41 56.48 6.26
CA GLY A 72 -12.90 55.66 5.16
C GLY A 72 -11.86 54.70 4.58
N ARG A 73 -12.25 53.95 3.54
CA ARG A 73 -11.38 52.99 2.86
C ARG A 73 -10.46 53.73 1.89
N LEU A 74 -9.16 53.72 2.15
CA LEU A 74 -8.17 54.27 1.23
C LEU A 74 -8.11 53.43 -0.07
N PRO A 75 -7.97 54.07 -1.25
CA PRO A 75 -7.76 53.35 -2.51
C PRO A 75 -6.51 52.47 -2.41
N GLY A 76 -6.61 51.20 -2.85
CA GLY A 76 -5.53 50.22 -2.78
C GLY A 76 -5.39 49.46 -1.45
N GLY A 77 -6.16 49.79 -0.40
CA GLY A 77 -6.10 49.13 0.92
C GLY A 77 -6.95 47.86 1.08
N THR A 78 -7.56 47.36 0.00
CA THR A 78 -8.45 46.19 0.02
C THR A 78 -7.78 45.00 -0.65
N TYR A 79 -7.49 43.96 0.12
CA TYR A 79 -7.01 42.68 -0.37
C TYR A 79 -8.20 41.73 -0.51
N ARG A 80 -8.44 41.24 -1.72
CA ARG A 80 -9.42 40.19 -2.00
C ARG A 80 -8.67 38.92 -2.39
N SER A 81 -8.97 37.81 -1.75
CA SER A 81 -8.52 36.48 -2.16
C SER A 81 -9.73 35.59 -2.44
N ALA A 82 -9.59 34.74 -3.44
CA ALA A 82 -10.55 33.70 -3.75
C ALA A 82 -9.80 32.35 -3.73
N GLN A 83 -10.41 31.35 -3.09
CA GLN A 83 -9.92 29.99 -3.07
C GLN A 83 -11.05 29.07 -3.54
N SER A 84 -10.76 28.20 -4.50
CA SER A 84 -11.69 27.15 -4.92
C SER A 84 -11.04 25.78 -4.69
N SER A 85 -11.84 24.79 -4.34
CA SER A 85 -11.44 23.39 -4.29
C SER A 85 -12.55 22.51 -4.85
N SER A 86 -12.16 21.45 -5.55
CA SER A 86 -13.06 20.45 -6.10
C SER A 86 -12.47 19.07 -5.89
N GLY A 87 -13.30 18.11 -5.48
CA GLY A 87 -12.95 16.70 -5.48
C GLY A 87 -14.13 15.89 -6.00
N GLY A 88 -13.88 14.89 -6.84
CA GLY A 88 -14.89 13.99 -7.38
C GLY A 88 -14.45 12.54 -7.21
N VAL A 89 -15.42 11.64 -7.24
CA VAL A 89 -15.21 10.20 -7.16
C VAL A 89 -15.87 9.57 -8.37
N SER A 90 -15.12 8.76 -9.12
CA SER A 90 -15.65 7.96 -10.23
C SER A 90 -15.28 6.50 -10.02
N VAL A 91 -16.13 5.61 -10.53
CA VAL A 91 -15.90 4.17 -10.52
C VAL A 91 -15.81 3.69 -11.95
N HIS A 92 -14.81 2.87 -12.22
CA HIS A 92 -14.60 2.19 -13.48
C HIS A 92 -14.70 0.70 -13.23
N THR A 93 -15.46 0.01 -14.08
CA THR A 93 -15.64 -1.43 -13.96
C THR A 93 -15.28 -2.10 -15.27
N THR A 94 -14.42 -3.11 -15.19
CA THR A 94 -14.10 -4.00 -16.30
C THR A 94 -14.37 -5.42 -15.83
N ILE A 95 -15.32 -6.10 -16.47
CA ILE A 95 -15.53 -7.53 -16.22
C ILE A 95 -14.50 -8.28 -17.05
N ILE A 96 -13.76 -9.16 -16.39
CA ILE A 96 -12.75 -10.00 -17.02
C ILE A 96 -13.35 -11.39 -17.20
N ASP A 97 -13.58 -11.78 -18.46
CA ASP A 97 -13.93 -13.15 -18.80
C ASP A 97 -12.64 -14.01 -18.81
N LEU A 98 -12.49 -14.83 -17.78
CA LEU A 98 -11.33 -15.70 -17.62
C LEU A 98 -11.27 -16.78 -18.71
N ASP A 99 -12.42 -17.27 -19.18
CA ASP A 99 -12.46 -18.37 -20.15
C ASP A 99 -12.06 -17.86 -21.55
N GLU A 100 -12.49 -16.66 -21.93
CA GLU A 100 -12.08 -16.04 -23.19
C GLU A 100 -10.60 -15.66 -23.19
N MET A 101 -10.06 -15.15 -22.07
CA MET A 101 -8.62 -14.91 -21.96
C MET A 101 -7.81 -16.20 -22.05
N ASP A 102 -8.22 -17.25 -21.35
CA ASP A 102 -7.56 -18.54 -21.41
C ASP A 102 -7.59 -19.10 -22.84
N ARG A 103 -8.71 -18.92 -23.57
CA ARG A 103 -8.81 -19.28 -24.98
C ARG A 103 -7.83 -18.49 -25.85
N GLN A 104 -7.65 -17.19 -25.62
CA GLN A 104 -6.69 -16.36 -26.36
C GLN A 104 -5.24 -16.72 -26.04
N ILE A 105 -4.93 -17.08 -24.79
CA ILE A 105 -3.58 -17.46 -24.35
C ILE A 105 -3.22 -18.86 -24.87
N LEU A 106 -4.15 -19.81 -24.76
CA LEU A 106 -3.93 -21.22 -25.06
C LEU A 106 -4.20 -21.58 -26.53
N GLY A 107 -4.99 -20.76 -27.23
CA GLY A 107 -5.42 -21.03 -28.60
C GLY A 107 -6.49 -22.12 -28.73
N TYR A 108 -7.04 -22.61 -27.62
CA TYR A 108 -8.09 -23.63 -27.58
C TYR A 108 -9.06 -23.39 -26.43
N ASP A 109 -10.26 -23.99 -26.51
CA ASP A 109 -11.29 -23.81 -25.48
C ASP A 109 -10.93 -24.57 -24.17
N PRO A 110 -10.73 -23.87 -23.03
CA PRO A 110 -10.35 -24.52 -21.78
C PRO A 110 -11.44 -25.47 -21.24
N HIS A 111 -12.71 -25.24 -21.58
CA HIS A 111 -13.81 -26.14 -21.21
C HIS A 111 -13.72 -27.49 -21.92
N GLU A 112 -13.35 -27.51 -23.20
CA GLU A 112 -13.10 -28.75 -23.93
C GLU A 112 -11.93 -29.52 -23.34
N ALA A 113 -10.83 -28.83 -22.99
CA ALA A 113 -9.71 -29.47 -22.31
C ALA A 113 -10.08 -30.03 -20.93
N ARG A 114 -10.87 -29.30 -20.13
CA ARG A 114 -11.41 -29.80 -18.86
C ARG A 114 -12.35 -30.99 -19.07
N ARG A 115 -13.22 -30.94 -20.06
CA ARG A 115 -14.13 -32.05 -20.42
C ARG A 115 -13.35 -33.27 -20.90
N ALA A 116 -12.31 -33.09 -21.70
CA ALA A 116 -11.44 -34.16 -22.16
C ALA A 116 -10.69 -34.83 -21.00
N ARG A 117 -10.22 -34.04 -20.02
CA ARG A 117 -9.65 -34.53 -18.76
C ARG A 117 -10.68 -35.27 -17.90
N GLN A 118 -11.87 -34.70 -17.72
CA GLN A 118 -12.97 -35.31 -16.96
C GLN A 118 -13.49 -36.60 -17.59
N ARG A 119 -13.49 -36.68 -18.93
CA ARG A 119 -13.80 -37.91 -19.68
C ARG A 119 -12.68 -38.95 -19.63
N GLY A 120 -11.56 -38.68 -18.93
CA GLY A 120 -10.42 -39.58 -18.84
C GLY A 120 -9.67 -39.80 -20.16
N THR A 121 -9.96 -38.98 -21.17
CA THR A 121 -9.42 -39.09 -22.54
C THR A 121 -8.07 -38.40 -22.72
N THR A 122 -7.56 -37.71 -21.70
CA THR A 122 -6.12 -37.48 -21.65
C THR A 122 -5.50 -38.81 -21.27
N VAL A 123 -5.02 -39.56 -22.27
CA VAL A 123 -4.13 -40.69 -22.02
C VAL A 123 -2.99 -40.12 -21.19
N ILE A 124 -3.01 -40.38 -19.89
CA ILE A 124 -1.90 -40.05 -19.01
C ILE A 124 -0.82 -41.03 -19.39
N THR A 125 -0.03 -40.65 -20.39
CA THR A 125 1.12 -41.44 -20.80
C THR A 125 2.15 -41.34 -19.68
N ALA A 126 2.90 -42.42 -19.44
CA ALA A 126 4.02 -42.41 -18.51
C ALA A 126 4.96 -41.23 -18.81
N GLU A 127 5.16 -40.91 -20.09
CA GLU A 127 5.95 -39.77 -20.55
C GLU A 127 5.41 -38.42 -20.06
N SER A 128 4.09 -38.21 -20.07
CA SER A 128 3.47 -36.97 -19.58
C SER A 128 3.66 -36.78 -18.07
N GLU A 129 3.56 -37.85 -17.27
CA GLU A 129 3.78 -37.80 -15.83
C GLU A 129 5.25 -37.60 -15.49
N ILE A 130 6.16 -38.22 -16.25
CA ILE A 130 7.61 -38.01 -16.12
C ILE A 130 7.96 -36.56 -16.49
N ALA A 131 7.35 -35.99 -17.54
CA ALA A 131 7.56 -34.60 -17.93
C ALA A 131 7.06 -33.63 -16.85
N GLU A 132 5.91 -33.92 -16.24
CA GLU A 132 5.40 -33.16 -15.11
C GLU A 132 6.34 -33.24 -13.90
N ALA A 133 6.79 -34.45 -13.55
CA ALA A 133 7.74 -34.64 -12.45
C ALA A 133 9.08 -33.93 -12.68
N LYS A 134 9.60 -33.92 -13.91
CA LYS A 134 10.77 -33.11 -14.30
C LYS A 134 10.51 -31.61 -14.12
N SER A 135 9.30 -31.14 -14.38
CA SER A 135 8.92 -29.74 -14.15
C SER A 135 8.93 -29.39 -12.66
N LEU A 136 8.45 -30.30 -11.80
CA LEU A 136 8.47 -30.14 -10.35
C LEU A 136 9.90 -30.07 -9.80
N VAL A 137 10.81 -30.93 -10.27
CA VAL A 137 12.24 -30.87 -9.90
C VAL A 137 12.86 -29.53 -10.31
N ARG A 138 12.55 -29.01 -11.50
CA ARG A 138 13.03 -27.70 -11.95
C ARG A 138 12.48 -26.56 -11.07
N ASN A 139 11.21 -26.64 -10.68
CA ASN A 139 10.58 -25.67 -9.80
C ASN A 139 11.19 -25.69 -8.39
N ALA A 140 11.37 -26.88 -7.80
CA ALA A 140 12.01 -27.05 -6.50
C ALA A 140 13.41 -26.44 -6.45
N ARG A 141 14.23 -26.65 -7.50
CA ARG A 141 15.54 -25.99 -7.63
C ARG A 141 15.46 -24.47 -7.71
N ARG A 142 14.43 -23.94 -8.38
CA ARG A 142 14.19 -22.50 -8.43
C ARG A 142 13.83 -21.97 -7.04
N ALA A 143 12.96 -22.66 -6.31
CA ALA A 143 12.58 -22.30 -4.95
C ALA A 143 13.77 -22.29 -3.98
N ILE A 144 14.72 -23.23 -4.12
CA ILE A 144 15.99 -23.21 -3.36
C ILE A 144 16.77 -21.92 -3.66
N ARG A 145 16.91 -21.55 -4.94
CA ARG A 145 17.62 -20.33 -5.34
C ARG A 145 16.95 -19.05 -4.81
N GLU A 146 15.64 -19.08 -4.66
CA GLU A 146 14.84 -17.98 -4.09
C GLU A 146 14.83 -18.00 -2.55
N GLY A 147 15.46 -19.00 -1.91
CA GLY A 147 15.56 -19.15 -0.46
C GLY A 147 14.33 -19.79 0.19
N ASN A 148 13.32 -20.19 -0.59
CA ASN A 148 12.10 -20.81 -0.09
C ASN A 148 12.25 -22.33 0.03
N ARG A 149 12.96 -22.75 1.07
CA ARG A 149 13.31 -24.17 1.31
C ARG A 149 12.11 -25.04 1.68
N SER A 150 11.10 -24.50 2.39
CA SER A 150 9.87 -25.24 2.73
C SER A 150 9.12 -25.64 1.45
N LEU A 151 8.92 -24.68 0.54
CA LEU A 151 8.27 -24.96 -0.75
C LEU A 151 9.09 -25.92 -1.60
N ALA A 152 10.43 -25.79 -1.59
CA ALA A 152 11.31 -26.74 -2.27
C ALA A 152 11.15 -28.17 -1.74
N ASN A 153 11.02 -28.33 -0.42
CA ASN A 153 10.81 -29.63 0.21
C ASN A 153 9.50 -30.28 -0.27
N ASP A 154 8.39 -29.55 -0.19
CA ASP A 154 7.07 -30.06 -0.58
C ASP A 154 7.02 -30.41 -2.07
N THR A 155 7.63 -29.58 -2.91
CA THR A 155 7.67 -29.81 -4.37
C THR A 155 8.55 -31.00 -4.76
N TYR A 156 9.66 -31.24 -4.06
CA TYR A 156 10.45 -32.45 -4.24
C TYR A 156 9.73 -33.71 -3.76
N ALA A 157 9.01 -33.65 -2.64
CA ALA A 157 8.23 -34.79 -2.15
C ALA A 157 7.19 -35.25 -3.18
N LEU A 158 6.46 -34.30 -3.77
CA LEU A 158 5.51 -34.55 -4.87
C LEU A 158 6.20 -35.12 -6.12
N ALA A 159 7.38 -34.60 -6.48
CA ALA A 159 8.13 -35.12 -7.61
C ALA A 159 8.57 -36.57 -7.40
N ILE A 160 9.04 -36.91 -6.19
CA ILE A 160 9.47 -38.27 -5.84
C ILE A 160 8.29 -39.25 -5.89
N GLU A 161 7.13 -38.84 -5.38
CA GLU A 161 5.91 -39.66 -5.44
C GLU A 161 5.54 -40.00 -6.88
N LYS A 162 5.57 -39.01 -7.78
CA LYS A 162 5.25 -39.20 -9.20
C LYS A 162 6.29 -40.05 -9.93
N LEU A 163 7.59 -39.82 -9.68
CA LEU A 163 8.66 -40.60 -10.29
C LEU A 163 8.68 -42.05 -9.78
N GLY A 164 8.27 -42.29 -8.53
CA GLY A 164 8.23 -43.62 -7.92
C GLY A 164 7.24 -44.59 -8.57
N ARG A 165 6.31 -44.08 -9.38
CA ARG A 165 5.35 -44.90 -10.14
C ARG A 165 5.94 -45.45 -11.45
N HIS A 166 7.08 -44.93 -11.90
CA HIS A 166 7.67 -45.24 -13.20
C HIS A 166 9.10 -45.75 -13.07
N GLU A 167 9.34 -46.99 -13.48
CA GLU A 167 10.67 -47.60 -13.45
C GLU A 167 11.66 -46.90 -14.39
N GLU A 168 11.16 -46.39 -15.53
CA GLU A 168 11.94 -45.65 -16.53
C GLU A 168 12.59 -44.37 -15.98
N ALA A 169 12.10 -43.85 -14.86
CA ALA A 169 12.58 -42.62 -14.23
C ALA A 169 13.49 -42.87 -13.02
N ALA A 170 14.01 -44.09 -12.85
CA ALA A 170 14.82 -44.49 -11.70
C ALA A 170 16.03 -43.57 -11.43
N GLU A 171 16.74 -43.12 -12.47
CA GLU A 171 17.88 -42.21 -12.32
C GLU A 171 17.46 -40.83 -11.79
N LEU A 172 16.37 -40.28 -12.32
CA LEU A 172 15.83 -38.99 -11.88
C LEU A 172 15.27 -39.07 -10.47
N LEU A 173 14.66 -40.20 -10.11
CA LEU A 173 14.20 -40.48 -8.76
C LEU A 173 15.37 -40.54 -7.77
N ALA A 174 16.45 -41.24 -8.11
CA ALA A 174 17.64 -41.32 -7.27
C ALA A 174 18.24 -39.92 -7.04
N TYR A 175 18.32 -39.13 -8.10
CA TYR A 175 18.77 -37.75 -8.03
C TYR A 175 17.85 -36.87 -7.15
N ALA A 176 16.53 -36.93 -7.37
CA ALA A 176 15.56 -36.14 -6.64
C ALA A 176 15.55 -36.49 -5.14
N ARG A 177 15.69 -37.78 -4.78
CA ARG A 177 15.80 -38.22 -3.38
C ARG A 177 17.07 -37.70 -2.71
N ALA A 178 18.20 -37.74 -3.41
CA ALA A 178 19.46 -37.23 -2.88
C ALA A 178 19.41 -35.71 -2.60
N GLU A 179 18.82 -34.93 -3.52
CA GLU A 179 18.62 -33.50 -3.32
C GLU A 179 17.58 -33.18 -2.24
N HIS A 180 16.46 -33.92 -2.21
CA HIS A 180 15.43 -33.76 -1.18
C HIS A 180 16.00 -34.02 0.23
N ALA A 181 16.85 -35.03 0.40
CA ALA A 181 17.50 -35.32 1.68
C ALA A 181 18.34 -34.12 2.18
N ARG A 182 19.10 -33.47 1.29
CA ARG A 182 19.88 -32.26 1.63
C ARG A 182 18.96 -31.11 2.07
N VAL A 183 17.87 -30.88 1.35
CA VAL A 183 16.90 -29.83 1.69
C VAL A 183 16.21 -30.13 3.02
N CYS A 184 15.82 -31.39 3.26
CA CYS A 184 15.24 -31.84 4.53
C CYS A 184 16.17 -31.56 5.71
N GLU A 185 17.46 -31.89 5.61
CA GLU A 185 18.45 -31.61 6.66
C GLU A 185 18.60 -30.10 6.93
N GLU A 186 18.59 -29.27 5.89
CA GLU A 186 18.67 -27.81 6.06
C GLU A 186 17.38 -27.22 6.67
N VAL A 187 16.21 -27.74 6.28
CA VAL A 187 14.92 -27.32 6.84
C VAL A 187 14.79 -27.77 8.29
N SER A 188 15.20 -28.99 8.64
CA SER A 188 15.22 -29.46 10.02
C SER A 188 16.22 -28.66 10.85
N ALA A 189 17.40 -28.33 10.33
CA ALA A 189 18.36 -27.46 11.02
C ALA A 189 17.84 -26.02 11.20
N ALA A 190 17.04 -25.51 10.26
CA ALA A 190 16.37 -24.22 10.39
C ALA A 190 15.19 -24.27 11.39
N GLN A 191 14.49 -25.40 11.47
CA GLN A 191 13.39 -25.66 12.41
C GLN A 191 13.90 -25.94 13.83
N GLU A 192 15.10 -26.53 13.97
CA GLU A 192 15.90 -26.74 15.19
C GLU A 192 16.58 -25.46 15.70
N ARG A 193 16.28 -24.31 15.10
CA ARG A 193 16.43 -23.00 15.75
C ARG A 193 15.19 -22.54 16.56
N PRO A 194 14.50 -23.33 17.41
CA PRO A 194 13.44 -22.80 18.23
C PRO A 194 13.98 -22.45 19.64
N ARG A 195 13.60 -21.23 20.07
CA ARG A 195 13.17 -20.92 21.44
C ARG A 195 14.20 -20.72 22.57
N ILE A 196 15.50 -20.65 22.32
CA ILE A 196 16.46 -20.34 23.42
C ILE A 196 16.28 -18.91 24.00
N ILE A 197 15.55 -18.01 23.33
CA ILE A 197 15.28 -16.65 23.85
C ILE A 197 13.92 -16.54 24.58
N ALA A 198 13.06 -17.57 24.56
CA ALA A 198 11.68 -17.46 25.08
C ALA A 198 11.39 -18.29 26.35
N SER A 199 12.40 -18.66 27.15
CA SER A 199 12.21 -19.33 28.44
C SER A 199 12.95 -18.69 29.62
N ALA A 200 13.67 -17.58 29.39
CA ALA A 200 14.33 -16.81 30.46
C ALA A 200 13.44 -15.69 31.02
N SER A 201 12.20 -16.00 31.41
CA SER A 201 11.51 -15.27 32.48
C SER A 201 10.26 -16.04 32.88
N VAL A 202 10.16 -16.33 34.18
CA VAL A 202 8.98 -16.72 34.97
C VAL A 202 9.28 -17.97 35.79
N THR A 203 10.22 -17.80 36.73
CA THR A 203 10.18 -18.53 37.99
C THR A 203 10.51 -17.56 39.12
N ARG A 204 9.57 -16.67 39.43
CA ARG A 204 9.48 -16.09 40.78
C ARG A 204 8.10 -16.43 41.32
N ALA A 205 8.10 -17.34 42.27
CA ALA A 205 6.92 -17.77 43.02
C ALA A 205 6.18 -16.55 43.57
N ASN A 206 4.89 -16.42 43.24
CA ASN A 206 3.95 -15.52 43.90
C ASN A 206 2.79 -16.38 44.44
N PRO A 207 2.73 -16.68 45.74
CA PRO A 207 1.69 -17.51 46.32
C PRO A 207 0.47 -16.66 46.66
N ARG A 208 -0.26 -16.18 45.64
CA ARG A 208 -1.64 -15.66 45.79
C ARG A 208 -2.46 -15.97 44.53
N ARG A 209 -2.84 -17.25 44.40
CA ARG A 209 -3.95 -17.66 43.52
C ARG A 209 -5.25 -17.21 44.17
N ALA A 210 -5.77 -16.06 43.73
CA ALA A 210 -7.21 -15.83 43.67
C ALA A 210 -7.68 -16.33 42.30
N ASN A 211 -8.71 -17.18 42.29
CA ASN A 211 -9.29 -17.74 41.07
C ASN A 211 -9.91 -16.63 40.19
N PRO A 212 -9.62 -16.53 38.89
CA PRO A 212 -10.41 -15.69 37.99
C PRO A 212 -11.66 -16.44 37.52
N SER A 213 -12.82 -15.78 37.63
CA SER A 213 -14.11 -16.25 37.12
C SER A 213 -14.14 -16.26 35.58
N VAL A 214 -15.12 -16.98 35.06
CA VAL A 214 -15.28 -17.45 33.67
C VAL A 214 -15.62 -16.33 32.65
N ASP A 215 -15.63 -15.05 33.04
CA ASP A 215 -16.27 -14.01 32.23
C ASP A 215 -15.38 -13.30 31.18
N ASN A 216 -14.08 -13.59 31.10
CA ASN A 216 -13.14 -12.83 30.25
C ASN A 216 -12.83 -13.44 28.87
N VAL A 217 -13.49 -14.52 28.45
CA VAL A 217 -13.19 -15.18 27.16
C VAL A 217 -13.76 -14.42 25.94
N ALA A 218 -14.73 -13.50 26.13
CA ALA A 218 -15.48 -12.92 25.01
C ALA A 218 -14.87 -11.67 24.33
N ARG A 219 -13.65 -11.23 24.66
CA ARG A 219 -13.14 -9.91 24.18
C ARG A 219 -11.89 -9.91 23.30
N GLN A 220 -11.38 -11.06 22.85
CA GLN A 220 -10.11 -11.12 22.09
C GLN A 220 -10.23 -11.42 20.59
N LEU A 221 -11.41 -11.32 19.97
CA LEU A 221 -11.54 -11.34 18.51
C LEU A 221 -11.79 -9.93 17.96
N ARG A 222 -10.72 -9.13 17.86
CA ARG A 222 -10.61 -8.04 16.87
C ARG A 222 -9.18 -8.00 16.33
N PRO A 223 -8.97 -8.17 15.00
CA PRO A 223 -7.64 -8.02 14.43
C PRO A 223 -7.25 -6.53 14.34
N PRO A 224 -5.96 -6.19 14.55
CA PRO A 224 -5.40 -4.87 14.32
C PRO A 224 -5.03 -4.65 12.84
N GLU A 225 -4.97 -3.37 12.51
CA GLU A 225 -4.61 -2.74 11.24
C GLU A 225 -3.26 -3.21 10.69
N LEU A 226 -3.17 -3.34 9.36
CA LEU A 226 -1.91 -3.40 8.61
C LEU A 226 -1.71 -2.08 7.88
N ASP A 227 -0.88 -1.25 8.48
CA ASP A 227 -0.28 -0.07 7.86
C ASP A 227 0.64 -0.49 6.70
N ALA A 228 0.35 0.11 5.55
CA ALA A 228 1.29 0.74 4.62
C ALA A 228 2.79 0.48 4.84
N ALA A 229 3.36 -0.41 4.03
CA ALA A 229 4.73 -0.27 3.53
C ALA A 229 4.95 -1.16 2.30
N GLN A 230 4.81 -0.60 1.08
CA GLN A 230 5.60 -0.96 -0.11
C GLN A 230 5.18 -0.12 -1.33
N SER A 231 5.60 1.15 -1.36
CA SER A 231 5.72 1.93 -2.59
C SER A 231 7.14 2.49 -2.67
N SER A 232 8.06 1.67 -3.18
CA SER A 232 9.26 2.19 -3.83
C SER A 232 9.68 1.22 -4.93
N ARG A 233 10.08 1.80 -6.07
CA ARG A 233 10.60 1.21 -7.31
C ARG A 233 9.57 0.99 -8.43
N ARG A 234 9.42 1.99 -9.31
CA ARG A 234 9.92 1.92 -10.71
C ARG A 234 9.75 3.26 -11.44
N ALA A 235 10.74 3.53 -12.29
CA ALA A 235 11.04 4.78 -13.00
C ALA A 235 10.09 5.09 -14.18
N PRO A 236 10.07 6.34 -14.69
CA PRO A 236 9.38 6.66 -15.94
C PRO A 236 10.23 6.26 -17.16
N PHE A 237 9.71 5.34 -17.98
CA PHE A 237 10.21 5.14 -19.34
C PHE A 237 9.52 6.15 -20.26
N SER A 238 10.30 7.11 -20.71
CA SER A 238 9.98 7.97 -21.86
C SER A 238 10.11 7.15 -23.14
N ARG A 239 9.10 7.20 -24.01
CA ARG A 239 9.18 6.76 -25.41
C ARG A 239 8.28 7.65 -26.26
N ASP A 240 8.87 8.75 -26.71
CA ASP A 240 8.47 9.42 -27.94
C ASP A 240 9.11 8.66 -29.11
N HIS A 241 8.29 8.04 -29.97
CA HIS A 241 8.61 7.85 -31.38
C HIS A 241 7.37 7.49 -32.22
N VAL A 242 6.87 8.51 -32.93
CA VAL A 242 6.59 8.60 -34.38
C VAL A 242 6.15 7.33 -35.13
N LEU A 243 5.00 7.42 -35.82
CA LEU A 243 4.73 6.98 -37.21
C LEU A 243 3.35 7.57 -37.61
N ARG A 244 3.24 8.73 -38.27
CA ARG A 244 3.26 8.95 -39.73
C ARG A 244 2.47 7.90 -40.53
N VAL A 245 1.23 8.23 -40.89
CA VAL A 245 0.53 7.69 -42.06
C VAL A 245 -0.38 8.80 -42.63
N GLU A 246 0.00 9.33 -43.79
CA GLU A 246 -0.94 9.80 -44.82
C GLU A 246 -0.73 8.89 -46.03
N PRO A 247 -1.78 8.64 -46.81
CA PRO A 247 -2.02 9.50 -47.97
C PRO A 247 -3.39 10.20 -47.97
#